data_AF-A0A3D2L979-F1
#
_entry.id   AF-A0A3D2L979-F1
#
_cell.length_a   1.000
_cell.length_b   1.000
_cell.length_c   1.000
_cell.angle_alpha   90.00
_cell.angle_beta   90.00
_cell.angle_gamma   90.00
#
_symmetry.space_group_name_H-M   'P 1'
#
loop_
_entity.id
_entity.type
_entity.pdbx_description
1 polymer ?
#
loop_
_entity_poly.entity_id
_entity_poly.type
_entity_poly.pdbx_seq_one_letter_code
_entity_poly.pdbx_strand_id
1 'polypeptide(L)'
;MSGDLNHSSTDPIRLNRPGPGDPPGGGQAGDDDGTNFGLSTQTRVRTKKPSLYRVLLLNDDYTPMEFVVYVLEHFFNRSREQATRIMLHVHQKGVGLCGVYT
;
A
#
# COMPACT_ATOMS: atom_id res chain seq x y z
N MET A 1 50.65 -14.72 -10.91
CA MET A 1 49.35 -14.34 -11.47
C MET A 1 48.65 -13.53 -10.40
N SER A 2 48.93 -12.23 -10.39
CA SER A 2 48.36 -11.24 -9.48
C SER A 2 47.24 -10.52 -10.22
N GLY A 3 46.15 -10.24 -9.52
CA GLY A 3 45.01 -9.51 -10.06
C GLY A 3 44.06 -9.15 -8.93
N ASP A 4 44.30 -7.99 -8.33
CA ASP A 4 43.30 -7.22 -7.59
C ASP A 4 42.11 -6.91 -8.50
N LEU A 5 40.88 -6.84 -7.97
CA LEU A 5 39.87 -5.85 -8.40
C LEU A 5 38.67 -5.82 -7.46
N ASN A 6 38.64 -4.72 -6.70
CA ASN A 6 37.56 -4.19 -5.89
C ASN A 6 36.58 -3.38 -6.78
N HIS A 7 35.28 -3.64 -6.72
CA HIS A 7 34.21 -2.70 -7.14
C HIS A 7 32.86 -3.21 -6.61
N SER A 8 32.39 -2.84 -5.41
CA SER A 8 31.84 -1.54 -4.98
C SER A 8 30.67 -1.04 -5.82
N SER A 9 29.48 -1.15 -5.21
CA SER A 9 28.26 -0.36 -5.31
C SER A 9 28.15 0.66 -6.45
N THR A 10 27.13 0.45 -7.26
CA THR A 10 26.50 1.50 -8.06
C THR A 10 25.83 2.55 -7.17
N ASP A 11 26.44 3.73 -7.03
CA ASP A 11 25.80 4.92 -6.49
C ASP A 11 25.33 5.85 -7.63
N PRO A 12 24.03 6.15 -7.78
CA PRO A 12 23.54 7.08 -8.77
C PRO A 12 23.33 8.47 -8.14
N ILE A 13 24.37 9.30 -8.08
CA ILE A 13 24.18 10.76 -7.94
C ILE A 13 25.09 11.48 -8.95
N ARG A 14 24.56 11.72 -10.15
CA ARG A 14 25.07 12.76 -11.06
C ARG A 14 24.43 14.09 -10.69
N LEU A 15 25.13 14.83 -9.83
CA LEU A 15 24.88 16.24 -9.54
C LEU A 15 25.13 17.07 -10.81
N ASN A 16 24.07 17.57 -11.43
CA ASN A 16 24.13 18.52 -12.54
C ASN A 16 24.65 19.87 -12.02
N ARG A 17 25.89 20.24 -12.34
CA ARG A 17 26.45 21.59 -12.12
C ARG A 17 26.65 22.28 -13.47
N PRO A 18 26.04 23.45 -13.73
CA PRO A 18 26.42 24.28 -14.87
C PRO A 18 27.69 25.09 -14.54
N GLY A 19 28.64 25.15 -15.48
CA GLY A 19 29.82 26.03 -15.42
C GLY A 19 29.54 27.43 -15.98
N PRO A 20 30.41 28.43 -15.72
CA PRO A 20 30.19 29.83 -16.11
C PRO A 20 30.99 30.28 -17.37
N GLY A 21 30.37 31.13 -18.22
CA GLY A 21 30.94 31.87 -19.38
C GLY A 21 30.58 31.24 -20.75
N ASP A 22 29.98 31.87 -21.77
CA ASP A 22 29.77 33.25 -22.28
C ASP A 22 28.62 33.23 -23.36
N PRO A 23 28.22 34.30 -24.09
CA PRO A 23 27.67 35.63 -23.73
C PRO A 23 26.36 35.96 -24.55
N PRO A 24 25.82 37.22 -24.62
CA PRO A 24 24.40 37.50 -24.91
C PRO A 24 24.08 37.80 -26.39
N GLY A 25 22.84 37.53 -26.81
CA GLY A 25 22.31 37.93 -28.12
C GLY A 25 20.85 38.38 -28.00
N GLY A 26 20.62 39.68 -28.14
CA GLY A 26 19.30 40.31 -28.06
C GLY A 26 18.49 40.21 -29.35
N GLY A 27 17.18 40.42 -29.21
CA GLY A 27 16.23 40.58 -30.32
C GLY A 27 14.82 40.76 -29.76
N GLN A 28 14.28 41.97 -29.88
CA GLN A 28 13.05 42.48 -29.28
C GLN A 28 11.88 42.38 -30.28
N ALA A 29 10.69 41.94 -29.85
CA ALA A 29 9.40 42.28 -30.48
C ALA A 29 8.20 41.81 -29.62
N GLY A 30 7.25 42.72 -29.37
CA GLY A 30 5.83 42.38 -29.16
C GLY A 30 5.22 42.80 -27.82
N ASP A 31 4.67 44.02 -27.78
CA ASP A 31 3.68 44.50 -26.82
C ASP A 31 2.29 43.84 -27.03
N ASP A 32 1.50 43.83 -25.95
CA ASP A 32 0.03 43.72 -25.87
C ASP A 32 -0.69 42.48 -26.40
N ASP A 33 -1.27 41.68 -25.49
CA ASP A 33 -2.72 41.71 -25.22
C ASP A 33 -3.09 40.55 -24.29
N GLY A 34 -4.02 40.82 -23.38
CA GLY A 34 -4.36 39.94 -22.28
C GLY A 34 -4.98 38.63 -22.75
N THR A 35 -4.52 37.52 -22.17
CA THR A 35 -5.35 36.62 -21.35
C THR A 35 -4.40 35.56 -20.79
N ASN A 36 -3.90 35.79 -19.57
CA ASN A 36 -3.31 34.70 -18.79
C ASN A 36 -4.45 33.73 -18.46
N PHE A 37 -4.70 32.75 -19.33
CA PHE A 37 -5.52 31.59 -19.01
C PHE A 37 -4.72 30.76 -18.01
N GLY A 38 -4.75 31.18 -16.74
CA GLY A 38 -4.17 30.46 -15.65
C GLY A 38 -4.79 29.07 -15.61
N LEU A 39 -4.03 28.07 -16.05
CA LEU A 39 -4.41 26.67 -15.94
C LEU A 39 -4.41 26.31 -14.46
N SER A 40 -5.50 26.63 -13.76
CA SER A 40 -5.73 26.21 -12.38
C SER A 40 -5.83 24.69 -12.37
N THR A 41 -4.72 24.01 -12.05
CA THR A 41 -4.72 22.59 -11.77
C THR A 41 -5.54 22.38 -10.50
N GLN A 42 -6.83 22.06 -10.67
CA GLN A 42 -7.68 21.64 -9.56
C GLN A 42 -6.99 20.45 -8.91
N THR A 43 -6.52 20.64 -7.67
CA THR A 43 -5.91 19.56 -6.90
C THR A 43 -7.02 18.55 -6.63
N ARG A 44 -7.00 17.43 -7.37
CA ARG A 44 -7.95 16.34 -7.16
C ARG A 44 -7.67 15.76 -5.77
N VAL A 45 -8.53 16.09 -4.80
CA VAL A 45 -8.48 15.53 -3.45
C VAL A 45 -8.57 14.01 -3.58
N ARG A 46 -7.46 13.30 -3.33
CA ARG A 46 -7.44 11.84 -3.32
C ARG A 46 -8.08 11.39 -2.01
N THR A 47 -9.29 10.87 -2.08
CA THR A 47 -9.92 10.23 -0.94
C THR A 47 -9.10 8.99 -0.54
N LYS A 48 -8.75 8.90 0.73
CA LYS A 48 -8.11 7.69 1.28
C LYS A 48 -9.14 6.57 1.28
N LYS A 49 -8.79 5.40 0.74
CA LYS A 49 -9.64 4.20 0.84
C LYS A 49 -9.85 3.86 2.33
N PRO A 50 -11.05 3.43 2.76
CA PRO A 50 -11.29 3.03 4.14
C PRO A 50 -10.35 1.88 4.52
N SER A 51 -9.92 1.86 5.80
CA SER A 51 -9.09 0.77 6.33
C SER A 51 -9.94 -0.48 6.52
N LEU A 52 -9.37 -1.64 6.18
CA LEU A 52 -9.99 -2.93 6.44
C LEU A 52 -9.60 -3.47 7.82
N TYR A 53 -10.50 -4.22 8.45
CA TYR A 53 -10.31 -4.84 9.76
C TYR A 53 -10.42 -6.37 9.66
N ARG A 54 -9.54 -7.07 10.37
CA ARG A 54 -9.55 -8.53 10.48
C ARG A 54 -10.33 -8.94 11.72
N VAL A 55 -11.29 -9.83 11.57
CA VAL A 55 -11.99 -10.46 12.70
C VAL A 55 -11.32 -11.79 12.99
N LEU A 56 -10.76 -11.92 14.19
CA LEU A 56 -10.07 -13.12 14.64
C LEU A 56 -10.90 -13.83 15.71
N LEU A 57 -10.90 -15.15 15.68
CA LEU A 57 -11.42 -16.00 16.74
C LEU A 57 -10.25 -16.57 17.53
N LEU A 58 -10.35 -16.54 18.85
CA LEU A 58 -9.35 -17.08 19.77
C LEU A 58 -9.87 -18.37 20.40
N ASN A 59 -8.98 -19.30 20.70
CA ASN A 59 -9.34 -20.52 21.41
C ASN A 59 -9.57 -20.25 22.90
N ASP A 60 -10.50 -21.00 23.47
CA ASP A 60 -10.75 -21.08 24.91
C ASP A 60 -11.18 -22.51 25.29
N ASP A 61 -11.21 -22.81 26.58
CA ASP A 61 -11.47 -24.18 27.09
C ASP A 61 -12.95 -24.46 27.44
N TYR A 62 -13.86 -23.49 27.22
CA TYR A 62 -15.25 -23.59 27.65
C TYR A 62 -16.24 -23.62 26.49
N THR A 63 -15.94 -22.94 25.38
CA THR A 63 -16.85 -22.84 24.24
C THR A 63 -16.92 -24.15 23.46
N PRO A 64 -18.10 -24.78 23.29
CA PRO A 64 -18.23 -26.01 22.53
C PRO A 64 -17.85 -25.86 21.05
N MET A 65 -17.22 -26.88 20.47
CA MET A 65 -16.82 -26.88 19.04
C MET A 65 -18.00 -26.60 18.09
N GLU A 66 -19.16 -27.23 18.33
CA GLU A 66 -20.35 -27.03 17.50
C GLU A 66 -20.93 -25.62 17.60
N PHE A 67 -20.78 -24.96 18.76
CA PHE A 67 -21.20 -23.57 18.92
C PHE A 67 -20.33 -22.64 18.06
N VAL A 68 -19.02 -22.88 18.02
CA VAL A 68 -18.12 -22.11 17.16
C VAL A 68 -18.49 -22.29 15.68
N VAL A 69 -18.78 -23.52 15.26
CA VAL A 69 -19.21 -23.77 13.88
C VAL A 69 -20.51 -23.04 13.56
N TYR A 70 -21.50 -23.10 14.45
CA TYR A 70 -22.75 -22.35 14.32
C TYR A 70 -22.51 -20.84 14.13
N VAL A 71 -21.63 -20.24 14.95
CA VAL A 71 -21.29 -18.81 14.84
C VAL A 71 -20.66 -18.48 13.49
N LEU A 72 -19.73 -19.32 13.02
CA LEU A 72 -19.05 -19.12 11.74
C LEU A 72 -20.01 -19.25 10.54
N GLU A 73 -21.01 -20.13 10.62
CA GLU A 73 -22.04 -20.25 9.59
C GLU A 73 -22.98 -19.04 9.56
N HIS A 74 -23.51 -18.64 10.71
CA HIS A 74 -24.60 -17.67 10.79
C HIS A 74 -24.16 -16.22 10.69
N PHE A 75 -22.97 -15.89 11.20
CA PHE A 75 -22.50 -14.50 11.24
C PHE A 75 -21.38 -14.20 10.24
N PHE A 76 -20.64 -15.22 9.82
CA PHE A 76 -19.51 -15.06 8.89
C PHE A 76 -19.76 -15.73 7.52
N ASN A 77 -20.97 -16.28 7.31
CA ASN A 77 -21.40 -16.94 6.07
C ASN A 77 -20.39 -17.98 5.57
N ARG A 78 -19.77 -18.72 6.50
CA ARG A 78 -18.89 -19.84 6.15
C ARG A 78 -19.74 -21.08 5.86
N SER A 79 -19.35 -21.87 4.87
CA SER A 79 -19.94 -23.20 4.72
C SER A 79 -19.58 -24.07 5.92
N ARG A 80 -20.38 -25.11 6.20
CA ARG A 80 -20.10 -26.06 7.28
C ARG A 80 -18.67 -26.60 7.23
N GLU A 81 -18.18 -26.96 6.04
CA GLU A 81 -16.83 -27.50 5.84
C GLU A 81 -15.74 -26.45 6.09
N GLN A 82 -16.00 -25.18 5.75
CA GLN A 82 -15.07 -24.08 6.03
C GLN A 82 -15.06 -23.76 7.53
N ALA A 83 -16.23 -23.68 8.15
CA ALA A 83 -16.40 -23.40 9.57
C ALA A 83 -15.72 -24.47 10.43
N THR A 84 -15.93 -25.75 10.12
CA THR A 84 -15.25 -26.86 10.83
C THR A 84 -13.73 -26.77 10.69
N ARG A 85 -13.20 -26.43 9.51
CA ARG A 85 -11.75 -26.22 9.32
C ARG A 85 -11.21 -25.06 10.13
N ILE A 86 -11.91 -23.92 10.15
CA ILE A 86 -11.51 -22.75 10.93
C ILE A 86 -11.56 -23.08 12.42
N MET A 87 -12.62 -23.72 12.89
CA MET A 87 -12.80 -24.14 14.28
C MET A 87 -11.66 -25.05 14.74
N LEU A 88 -11.36 -26.12 13.99
CA LEU A 88 -10.26 -27.04 14.32
C LEU A 88 -8.90 -26.31 14.33
N HIS A 89 -8.69 -25.38 13.41
CA HIS A 89 -7.49 -24.57 13.36
C HIS A 89 -7.35 -23.71 14.62
N VAL A 90 -8.42 -23.02 15.03
CA VAL A 90 -8.45 -22.21 16.26
C VAL A 90 -8.15 -23.10 17.46
N HIS A 91 -8.82 -24.24 17.58
CA HIS A 91 -8.63 -25.18 18.70
C HIS A 91 -7.18 -25.66 18.84
N GLN A 92 -6.49 -25.92 17.72
CA GLN A 92 -5.13 -26.44 17.72
C GLN A 92 -4.04 -25.36 17.78
N LYS A 93 -4.32 -24.16 17.25
CA LYS A 93 -3.33 -23.09 17.06
C LYS A 93 -3.59 -21.83 17.90
N GLY A 94 -4.71 -21.78 18.62
CA GLY A 94 -5.09 -20.69 19.50
C GLY A 94 -5.79 -19.51 18.82
N VAL A 95 -5.72 -19.39 17.48
CA VAL A 95 -6.31 -18.27 16.74
C VAL A 95 -6.66 -18.66 15.31
N GLY A 96 -7.70 -18.03 14.74
CA GLY A 96 -8.11 -18.20 13.35
C GLY A 96 -8.79 -16.96 12.77
N LEU A 97 -8.73 -16.78 11.45
CA LEU A 97 -9.35 -15.65 10.76
C LEU A 97 -10.80 -15.99 10.38
N CYS A 98 -11.75 -15.23 10.90
CA CYS A 98 -13.16 -15.36 10.53
C CYS A 98 -13.48 -14.61 9.22
N GLY A 99 -12.88 -13.42 9.02
CA GLY A 99 -13.11 -12.59 7.84
C GLY A 99 -12.39 -11.24 7.89
N VAL A 100 -12.51 -10.48 6.80
CA VAL A 100 -11.97 -9.12 6.65
C VAL A 100 -13.10 -8.20 6.18
N TYR A 101 -13.30 -7.08 6.88
CA TYR A 101 -14.45 -6.19 6.70
C TYR A 101 -14.02 -4.72 6.66
N THR A 102 -14.89 -3.86 6.13
CA THR A 102 -14.69 -2.40 5.95
C THR A 102 -15.33 -1.59 7.05
#